data_AF-A0ABD2NXH1-F1
#
_entry.id   AF-A0ABD2NXH1-F1
#
_cell.length_a   1.000
_cell.length_b   1.000
_cell.length_c   1.000
_cell.angle_alpha   90.00
_cell.angle_beta   90.00
_cell.angle_gamma   90.00
#
_symmetry.space_group_name_H-M   'P 1'
#
loop_
_entity.id
_entity.type
_entity.pdbx_description
1 polymer ?
#
loop_
_entity_poly.entity_id
_entity_poly.type
_entity_poly.pdbx_seq_one_letter_code
_entity_poly.pdbx_strand_id
1 'polypeptide(L)'
;VTFTRNIMEEILYFSDIQAEELNFEENPKKPTLGITVKRSSENLPSDVIDDIVLQVIYGNSRRHHGDENSPSRKFLRIDVDDRQFIGLWAPPNARCKAAALKLLFPSLSKSYKLPEFEHKPLHIAMAYDTFKTKDLMEIAKEYPGGVMRFGFFDTDEPAKAQLIAKTVEEFEARSIPPT
;
A
#
# COMPACT_ATOMS: atom_id res chain seq x y z
N VAL A 1 8.94 -15.47 -12.20
CA VAL A 1 9.31 -14.49 -11.16
C VAL A 1 10.55 -15.04 -10.47
N THR A 2 11.62 -14.26 -10.39
CA THR A 2 12.78 -14.64 -9.57
C THR A 2 12.39 -14.38 -8.12
N PHE A 3 12.31 -15.43 -7.31
CA PHE A 3 11.96 -15.31 -5.90
C PHE A 3 13.21 -14.91 -5.11
N THR A 4 13.20 -13.73 -4.51
CA THR A 4 14.34 -13.13 -3.80
C THR A 4 13.98 -12.86 -2.34
N ARG A 5 14.98 -12.62 -1.50
CA ARG A 5 14.81 -12.25 -0.09
C ARG A 5 14.04 -10.99 0.09
N ASN A 6 14.26 -9.96 -0.70
CA ASN A 6 13.46 -8.74 -0.60
C ASN A 6 11.96 -9.03 -0.81
N ILE A 7 11.61 -9.93 -1.74
CA ILE A 7 10.21 -10.34 -1.94
C ILE A 7 9.71 -11.12 -0.72
N MET A 8 10.51 -12.02 -0.17
CA MET A 8 10.13 -12.80 1.02
C MET A 8 9.94 -11.89 2.24
N GLU A 9 10.85 -10.95 2.49
CA GLU A 9 10.77 -9.95 3.56
C GLU A 9 9.49 -9.11 3.43
N GLU A 10 9.17 -8.66 2.21
CA GLU A 10 7.94 -7.90 1.97
C GLU A 10 6.68 -8.75 2.21
N ILE A 11 6.71 -10.04 1.85
CA ILE A 11 5.62 -10.98 2.13
C ILE A 11 5.47 -11.23 3.64
N LEU A 12 6.59 -11.36 4.37
CA LEU A 12 6.64 -11.67 5.79
C LEU A 12 6.52 -10.44 6.69
N TYR A 13 6.41 -9.23 6.15
CA TYR A 13 6.30 -7.99 6.92
C TYR A 13 5.24 -8.03 8.04
N PHE A 14 4.14 -8.77 7.83
CA PHE A 14 3.05 -8.94 8.80
C PHE A 14 3.11 -10.27 9.58
N SER A 15 4.27 -10.91 9.64
CA SER A 15 4.52 -12.18 10.33
C SER A 15 5.63 -12.01 11.36
N ASP A 16 5.62 -12.86 12.39
CA ASP A 16 6.69 -12.94 13.38
C ASP A 16 7.92 -13.72 12.86
N ILE A 17 7.84 -14.26 11.64
CA ILE A 17 8.87 -15.11 11.02
C ILE A 17 9.80 -14.21 10.23
N GLN A 18 11.10 -14.27 10.50
CA GLN A 18 12.11 -13.59 9.71
C GLN A 18 12.45 -14.39 8.44
N ALA A 19 12.83 -13.71 7.36
CA ALA A 19 13.19 -14.36 6.10
C ALA A 19 14.43 -15.27 6.25
N GLU A 20 15.31 -14.94 7.19
CA GLU A 20 16.50 -15.70 7.57
C GLU A 20 16.15 -17.08 8.15
N GLU A 21 15.08 -17.18 8.94
CA GLU A 21 14.63 -18.43 9.56
C GLU A 21 14.20 -19.47 8.52
N LEU A 22 13.69 -18.98 7.38
CA LEU A 22 13.25 -19.81 6.28
C LEU A 22 14.40 -20.35 5.43
N ASN A 23 15.55 -19.65 5.41
CA ASN A 23 16.77 -20.04 4.71
C ASN A 23 16.51 -20.69 3.32
N PHE A 24 15.89 -19.99 2.37
CA PHE A 24 15.64 -20.52 1.02
C PHE A 24 16.84 -20.24 0.08
N GLU A 25 17.07 -21.12 -0.89
CA GLU A 25 18.16 -20.96 -1.86
C GLU A 25 17.77 -19.91 -2.92
N GLU A 26 18.43 -18.76 -2.89
CA GLU A 26 18.34 -17.78 -3.98
C GLU A 26 19.18 -18.23 -5.16
N ASN A 27 18.51 -18.61 -6.25
CA ASN A 27 19.22 -18.97 -7.46
C ASN A 27 18.50 -18.42 -8.70
N PRO A 28 19.01 -17.35 -9.32
CA PRO A 28 18.36 -16.77 -10.51
C PRO A 28 18.34 -17.72 -11.71
N LYS A 29 19.15 -18.79 -11.69
CA LYS A 29 19.17 -19.83 -12.74
C LYS A 29 18.18 -20.96 -12.49
N LYS A 30 17.60 -21.07 -11.28
CA LYS A 30 16.58 -22.07 -10.95
C LYS A 30 15.22 -21.39 -10.82
N PRO A 31 14.23 -21.74 -11.64
CA PRO A 31 12.92 -21.14 -11.55
C PRO A 31 12.21 -21.57 -10.25
N THR A 32 11.62 -20.60 -9.54
CA THR A 32 10.70 -20.86 -8.43
C THR A 32 9.29 -21.02 -8.98
N LEU A 33 8.58 -22.07 -8.56
CA LEU A 33 7.20 -22.31 -8.94
C LEU A 33 6.24 -21.74 -7.88
N GLY A 34 5.42 -20.78 -8.29
CA GLY A 34 4.30 -20.28 -7.48
C GLY A 34 3.00 -20.98 -7.88
N ILE A 35 2.28 -21.56 -6.92
CA ILE A 35 0.99 -22.22 -7.14
C ILE A 35 -0.08 -21.47 -6.37
N THR A 36 -1.22 -21.19 -7.03
CA THR A 36 -2.42 -20.68 -6.36
C THR A 36 -3.45 -21.80 -6.27
N VAL A 37 -4.04 -21.98 -5.10
CA VAL A 37 -5.10 -22.96 -4.87
C VAL A 37 -6.41 -22.20 -4.70
N LYS A 38 -7.40 -22.50 -5.54
CA LYS A 38 -8.75 -21.94 -5.44
C LYS A 38 -9.68 -22.97 -4.82
N ARG A 39 -10.57 -22.50 -3.94
CA ARG A 39 -11.62 -23.34 -3.37
C ARG A 39 -12.55 -23.88 -4.46
N SER A 40 -12.92 -25.15 -4.35
CA SER A 40 -13.87 -25.82 -5.24
C SER A 40 -15.32 -25.58 -4.85
N SER A 41 -15.60 -25.29 -3.58
CA SER A 41 -16.93 -24.99 -3.04
C SER A 41 -16.95 -23.65 -2.31
N GLU A 42 -18.03 -22.90 -2.48
CA GLU A 42 -18.22 -21.58 -1.86
C GLU A 42 -18.53 -21.68 -0.35
N ASN A 43 -18.96 -22.85 0.11
CA ASN A 43 -19.36 -23.10 1.50
C ASN A 43 -18.18 -23.38 2.43
N LEU A 44 -16.95 -23.45 1.91
CA LEU A 44 -15.74 -23.58 2.73
C LEU A 44 -15.27 -22.18 3.19
N PRO A 45 -15.22 -21.94 4.51
CA PRO A 45 -14.61 -20.74 5.08
C PRO A 45 -13.14 -20.61 4.67
N SER A 46 -12.67 -19.38 4.45
CA SER A 46 -11.31 -19.13 3.93
C SER A 46 -10.20 -19.47 4.92
N ASP A 47 -10.47 -19.28 6.21
CA ASP A 47 -9.63 -19.66 7.33
C ASP A 47 -9.41 -21.18 7.39
N VAL A 48 -10.47 -21.96 7.16
CA VAL A 48 -10.38 -23.43 7.08
C VAL A 48 -9.48 -23.88 5.94
N ILE A 49 -9.51 -23.18 4.80
CA ILE A 49 -8.66 -23.52 3.65
C ILE A 49 -7.19 -23.22 3.95
N ASP A 50 -6.90 -22.07 4.57
CA ASP A 50 -5.53 -21.73 4.95
C ASP A 50 -4.97 -22.77 5.92
N ASP A 51 -5.76 -23.18 6.92
CA ASP A 51 -5.37 -24.23 7.86
C ASP A 51 -5.15 -25.59 7.18
N ILE A 52 -5.99 -25.96 6.21
CA ILE A 52 -5.80 -27.19 5.42
C ILE A 52 -4.51 -27.10 4.61
N VAL A 53 -4.23 -25.97 3.96
CA VAL A 53 -3.00 -25.79 3.17
C VAL A 53 -1.78 -25.90 4.06
N LEU A 54 -1.77 -25.23 5.22
CA LEU A 54 -0.69 -25.34 6.20
C LEU A 54 -0.55 -26.76 6.72
N GLN A 55 -1.65 -27.46 6.99
CA GLN A 55 -1.61 -28.85 7.45
C GLN A 55 -1.10 -29.82 6.38
N VAL A 56 -1.45 -29.60 5.11
CA VAL A 56 -0.94 -30.40 3.99
C VAL A 56 0.56 -30.20 3.81
N ILE A 57 1.04 -28.96 3.90
CA ILE A 57 2.45 -28.62 3.63
C ILE A 57 3.35 -28.97 4.82
N TYR A 58 2.90 -28.69 6.04
CA TYR A 58 3.71 -28.77 7.25
C TYR A 58 3.30 -29.90 8.20
N GLY A 59 2.19 -30.59 7.96
CA GLY A 59 1.66 -31.58 8.90
C GLY A 59 0.93 -30.93 10.08
N ASN A 60 0.84 -31.65 11.20
CA ASN A 60 0.12 -31.21 12.39
C ASN A 60 0.74 -29.98 13.06
N SER A 61 2.05 -29.73 12.89
CA SER A 61 2.69 -28.52 13.39
C SER A 61 2.16 -27.24 12.73
N ARG A 62 1.70 -27.30 11.47
CA ARG A 62 1.25 -26.14 10.66
C ARG A 62 2.28 -25.00 10.62
N ARG A 63 3.57 -25.30 10.82
CA ARG A 63 4.68 -24.32 10.92
C ARG A 63 5.79 -24.65 9.93
N HIS A 64 6.57 -23.63 9.57
CA HIS A 64 7.50 -23.65 8.44
C HIS A 64 8.59 -24.74 8.45
N HIS A 65 8.92 -25.34 9.59
CA HIS A 65 9.86 -26.48 9.66
C HIS A 65 9.21 -27.85 9.46
N GLY A 66 7.88 -27.91 9.56
CA GLY A 66 7.07 -29.10 9.33
C GLY A 66 7.37 -30.30 10.24
N ASP A 67 6.45 -31.26 10.22
CA ASP A 67 6.64 -32.56 10.85
C ASP A 67 7.59 -33.43 10.03
N GLU A 68 8.15 -34.49 10.61
CA GLU A 68 9.08 -35.42 9.93
C GLU A 68 8.54 -35.96 8.59
N ASN A 69 7.24 -36.26 8.54
CA ASN A 69 6.59 -36.81 7.35
C ASN A 69 5.94 -35.76 6.44
N SER A 70 6.05 -34.48 6.79
CA SER A 70 5.45 -33.39 6.03
C SER A 70 6.13 -33.19 4.67
N PRO A 71 5.39 -32.74 3.64
CA PRO A 71 5.99 -32.32 2.37
C PRO A 71 7.13 -31.32 2.58
N SER A 72 6.96 -30.28 3.40
CA SER A 72 8.00 -29.29 3.65
C SER A 72 9.31 -29.93 4.11
N ARG A 73 9.26 -30.91 5.02
CA ARG A 73 10.43 -31.66 5.46
C ARG A 73 11.08 -32.47 4.35
N LYS A 74 10.28 -33.13 3.49
CA LYS A 74 10.78 -33.91 2.34
C LYS A 74 11.43 -33.05 1.26
N PHE A 75 11.02 -31.79 1.15
CA PHE A 75 11.59 -30.81 0.23
C PHE A 75 12.73 -29.99 0.85
N LEU A 76 13.17 -30.28 2.08
CA LEU A 76 14.39 -29.69 2.61
C LEU A 76 15.60 -30.19 1.83
N ARG A 77 16.44 -29.25 1.40
CA ARG A 77 17.74 -29.54 0.81
C ARG A 77 18.82 -29.25 1.84
N ILE A 78 19.79 -30.15 1.96
CA ILE A 78 20.96 -29.96 2.81
C ILE A 78 22.17 -29.73 1.90
N ASP A 79 22.94 -28.68 2.19
CA ASP A 79 24.21 -28.40 1.51
C ASP A 79 25.39 -29.09 2.21
N VAL A 80 26.58 -29.04 1.61
CA VAL A 80 27.83 -29.63 2.10
C VAL A 80 28.20 -29.14 3.51
N ASP A 81 27.78 -27.92 3.87
CA ASP A 81 27.98 -27.31 5.21
C ASP A 81 26.86 -27.67 6.22
N ASP A 82 26.08 -28.72 5.97
CA ASP A 82 24.88 -29.10 6.76
C ASP A 82 23.81 -28.00 6.90
N ARG A 83 23.85 -27.00 6.00
CA ARG A 83 22.85 -25.93 5.94
C ARG A 83 21.57 -26.43 5.31
N GLN A 84 20.45 -26.25 6.01
CA GLN A 84 19.13 -26.66 5.56
C GLN A 84 18.46 -25.53 4.79
N PHE A 85 18.01 -25.84 3.57
CA PHE A 85 17.27 -24.93 2.71
C PHE A 85 15.86 -25.40 2.47
N ILE A 86 14.86 -24.53 2.67
CA ILE A 86 13.47 -24.89 2.38
C ILE A 86 13.23 -24.94 0.87
N GLY A 87 12.61 -26.02 0.41
CA GLY A 87 12.15 -26.17 -0.98
C GLY A 87 10.65 -25.94 -1.17
N LEU A 88 9.87 -25.96 -0.10
CA LEU A 88 8.41 -25.78 -0.13
C LEU A 88 7.95 -24.89 1.01
N TRP A 89 7.14 -23.89 0.68
CA TRP A 89 6.68 -22.88 1.61
C TRP A 89 5.23 -22.44 1.31
N ALA A 90 4.50 -22.09 2.37
CA ALA A 90 3.17 -21.49 2.31
C ALA A 90 3.09 -20.27 3.23
N PRO A 91 2.29 -19.24 2.88
CA PRO A 91 2.10 -18.08 3.74
C PRO A 91 1.50 -18.47 5.10
N PRO A 92 2.06 -18.00 6.23
CA PRO A 92 1.65 -18.41 7.57
C PRO A 92 0.31 -17.79 8.01
N ASN A 93 -0.10 -16.69 7.40
CA ASN A 93 -1.33 -15.99 7.75
C ASN A 93 -1.97 -15.29 6.53
N ALA A 94 -3.21 -14.83 6.69
CA ALA A 94 -3.99 -14.21 5.63
C ALA A 94 -3.35 -12.93 5.05
N ARG A 95 -2.60 -12.17 5.87
CA ARG A 95 -1.92 -10.94 5.43
C ARG A 95 -0.71 -11.27 4.54
N CYS A 96 0.10 -12.24 4.93
CA CYS A 96 1.20 -12.75 4.12
C CYS A 96 0.68 -13.36 2.81
N LYS A 97 -0.45 -14.07 2.84
CA LYS A 97 -1.11 -14.57 1.62
C LYS A 97 -1.52 -13.42 0.69
N ALA A 98 -2.12 -12.36 1.22
CA ALA A 98 -2.48 -11.19 0.43
C ALA A 98 -1.24 -10.50 -0.17
N ALA A 99 -0.17 -10.35 0.60
CA ALA A 99 1.11 -9.81 0.12
C ALA A 99 1.71 -10.68 -0.99
N ALA A 100 1.73 -12.01 -0.81
CA ALA A 100 2.20 -12.96 -1.82
C ALA A 100 1.36 -12.89 -3.11
N LEU A 101 0.03 -12.79 -3.01
CA LEU A 101 -0.85 -12.59 -4.17
C LEU A 101 -0.58 -11.27 -4.89
N LYS A 102 -0.32 -10.20 -4.14
CA LYS A 102 0.01 -8.88 -4.69
C LYS A 102 1.32 -8.91 -5.47
N LEU A 103 2.36 -9.53 -4.92
CA LEU A 103 3.73 -9.51 -5.46
C LEU A 103 3.99 -10.58 -6.52
N LEU A 104 3.52 -11.80 -6.29
CA LEU A 104 3.80 -12.95 -7.17
C LEU A 104 2.75 -13.12 -8.27
N PHE A 105 1.52 -12.65 -8.06
CA PHE A 105 0.38 -12.82 -8.98
C PHE A 105 -0.33 -11.48 -9.28
N PRO A 106 0.37 -10.48 -9.85
CA PRO A 106 -0.16 -9.13 -10.06
C PRO A 106 -1.42 -9.08 -10.95
N SER A 107 -1.60 -10.05 -11.85
CA SER A 107 -2.81 -10.17 -12.68
C SER A 107 -4.06 -10.51 -11.87
N LEU A 108 -3.92 -11.32 -10.81
CA LEU A 108 -5.02 -11.70 -9.92
C LEU A 108 -5.35 -10.62 -8.90
N SER A 109 -4.36 -9.83 -8.48
CA SER A 109 -4.53 -8.77 -7.48
C SER A 109 -4.94 -7.42 -8.09
N LYS A 110 -4.89 -7.25 -9.42
CA LYS A 110 -5.16 -5.98 -10.11
C LYS A 110 -6.52 -5.38 -9.76
N SER A 111 -7.57 -6.19 -9.62
CA SER A 111 -8.92 -5.73 -9.26
C SER A 111 -9.09 -5.30 -7.81
N TYR A 112 -8.11 -5.63 -6.95
CA TYR A 112 -8.14 -5.31 -5.51
C TYR A 112 -7.16 -4.20 -5.14
N LYS A 113 -6.44 -3.64 -6.12
CA LYS A 113 -5.62 -2.46 -5.88
C LYS A 113 -6.55 -1.32 -5.49
N LEU A 114 -6.33 -0.76 -4.30
CA LEU A 114 -6.90 0.53 -3.96
C LEU A 114 -6.51 1.51 -5.07
N PRO A 115 -7.45 2.33 -5.58
CA PRO A 115 -7.10 3.35 -6.54
C PRO A 115 -5.96 4.18 -5.95
N GLU A 116 -4.87 4.35 -6.71
CA GLU A 116 -3.78 5.20 -6.29
C GLU A 116 -4.37 6.60 -6.06
N PHE A 117 -4.45 7.02 -4.80
CA PHE A 117 -4.79 8.39 -4.48
C PHE A 117 -3.61 9.22 -4.96
N GLU A 118 -3.81 10.02 -6.01
CA GLU A 118 -2.86 11.08 -6.33
C GLU A 118 -2.66 11.91 -5.05
N HIS A 119 -1.42 11.93 -4.54
CA HIS A 119 -1.05 12.80 -3.44
C HIS A 119 -1.23 14.24 -3.92
N LYS A 120 -2.43 14.82 -3.71
CA LYS A 120 -2.63 16.24 -3.96
C LYS A 120 -1.64 17.00 -3.09
N PRO A 121 -0.82 17.90 -3.66
CA PRO A 121 0.12 18.68 -2.86
C PRO A 121 -0.63 19.45 -1.77
N LEU A 122 0.03 19.67 -0.62
CA LEU A 122 -0.56 20.38 0.51
C LEU A 122 -0.94 21.81 0.08
N HIS A 123 -2.23 22.07 -0.10
CA HIS A 123 -2.74 23.40 -0.39
C HIS A 123 -3.05 24.12 0.93
N ILE A 124 -2.41 25.25 1.18
CA ILE A 124 -2.68 26.09 2.34
C ILE A 124 -3.58 27.24 1.90
N ALA A 125 -4.74 27.39 2.53
CA ALA A 125 -5.58 28.56 2.39
C ALA A 125 -5.16 29.59 3.44
N MET A 126 -4.82 30.80 3.01
CA MET A 126 -4.50 31.92 3.90
C MET A 126 -5.54 33.01 3.71
N ALA A 127 -6.18 33.43 4.80
CA ALA A 127 -7.16 34.51 4.81
C ALA A 127 -6.52 35.77 5.40
N TYR A 128 -6.74 36.90 4.75
CA TYR A 128 -6.24 38.21 5.17
C TYR A 128 -7.37 39.23 5.06
N ASP A 129 -7.25 40.31 5.83
CA ASP A 129 -8.14 41.45 5.71
C ASP A 129 -7.98 42.15 4.35
N THR A 130 -9.10 42.64 3.82
CA THR A 130 -9.21 43.39 2.56
C THR A 130 -8.27 44.60 2.48
N PHE A 131 -7.90 45.22 3.62
CA PHE A 131 -6.93 46.33 3.62
C PHE A 131 -5.53 45.93 3.13
N LYS A 132 -5.15 44.64 3.24
CA LYS A 132 -3.84 44.12 2.81
C LYS A 132 -3.82 43.63 1.37
N THR A 133 -4.89 43.85 0.61
CA THR A 133 -5.03 43.35 -0.77
C THR A 133 -3.88 43.79 -1.68
N LYS A 134 -3.42 45.05 -1.57
CA LYS A 134 -2.33 45.57 -2.40
C LYS A 134 -1.02 44.83 -2.13
N ASP A 135 -0.64 44.72 -0.86
CA ASP A 135 0.57 44.01 -0.43
C ASP A 135 0.53 42.52 -0.86
N LEU A 136 -0.63 41.87 -0.72
CA LEU A 136 -0.81 40.47 -1.13
C LEU A 136 -0.70 40.29 -2.64
N MET A 137 -1.19 41.23 -3.43
CA MET A 137 -1.08 41.18 -4.89
C MET A 137 0.36 41.44 -5.36
N GLU A 138 1.13 42.25 -4.64
CA GLU A 138 2.57 42.41 -4.90
C GLU A 138 3.34 41.12 -4.61
N ILE A 139 3.13 40.54 -3.42
CA ILE A 139 3.74 39.25 -3.05
C ILE A 139 3.31 38.14 -4.02
N ALA A 140 2.04 38.08 -4.43
CA ALA A 140 1.55 37.09 -5.38
C ALA A 140 2.23 37.22 -6.76
N LYS A 141 2.61 38.43 -7.18
CA LYS A 141 3.37 38.67 -8.42
C LYS A 141 4.83 38.21 -8.30
N GLU A 142 5.43 38.29 -7.10
CA GLU A 142 6.80 37.81 -6.85
C GLU A 142 6.92 36.28 -6.93
N TYR A 143 5.83 35.55 -6.68
CA TYR A 143 5.78 34.08 -6.70
C TYR A 143 4.81 33.54 -7.76
N PRO A 144 5.09 33.74 -9.07
CA PRO A 144 4.23 33.25 -10.14
C PRO A 144 4.12 31.72 -10.08
N GLY A 145 2.89 31.21 -9.98
CA GLY A 145 2.59 29.78 -9.84
C GLY A 145 2.61 29.24 -8.41
N GLY A 146 3.09 30.00 -7.43
CA GLY A 146 2.99 29.65 -6.00
C GLY A 146 1.60 29.91 -5.43
N VAL A 147 0.93 30.97 -5.90
CA VAL A 147 -0.48 31.26 -5.57
C VAL A 147 -1.37 30.65 -6.64
N MET A 148 -2.11 29.58 -6.28
CA MET A 148 -2.95 28.87 -7.24
C MET A 148 -4.26 29.61 -7.56
N ARG A 149 -4.87 30.23 -6.54
CA ARG A 149 -6.17 30.90 -6.64
C ARG A 149 -6.24 32.05 -5.64
N PHE A 150 -6.95 33.09 -6.03
CA PHE A 150 -7.25 34.26 -5.20
C PHE A 150 -8.76 34.54 -5.22
N GLY A 151 -9.29 35.11 -4.13
CA GLY A 151 -10.70 35.43 -4.02
C GLY A 151 -11.01 36.28 -2.80
N PHE A 152 -12.02 37.14 -2.92
CA PHE A 152 -12.56 37.96 -1.84
C PHE A 152 -13.80 37.31 -1.27
N PHE A 153 -13.94 37.31 0.05
CA PHE A 153 -15.05 36.71 0.77
C PHE A 153 -15.73 37.75 1.66
N ASP A 154 -17.01 37.53 1.96
CA ASP A 154 -17.86 38.41 2.77
C ASP A 154 -17.61 38.31 4.27
N THR A 155 -17.13 37.17 4.76
CA THR A 155 -16.81 36.94 6.16
C THR A 155 -15.48 36.19 6.32
N ASP A 156 -14.87 36.38 7.48
CA ASP A 156 -13.72 35.64 8.00
C ASP A 156 -14.10 34.27 8.58
N GLU A 157 -15.40 33.97 8.77
CA GLU A 157 -15.89 32.65 9.19
C GLU A 157 -15.88 31.65 8.02
N PRO A 158 -14.99 30.63 8.02
CA PRO A 158 -14.82 29.73 6.87
C PRO A 158 -16.08 28.94 6.50
N ALA A 159 -16.97 28.68 7.46
CA ALA A 159 -18.20 27.92 7.24
C ALA A 159 -19.32 28.72 6.58
N LYS A 160 -19.25 30.06 6.62
CA LYS A 160 -20.28 30.96 6.09
C LYS A 160 -19.79 31.83 4.93
N ALA A 161 -18.48 31.86 4.71
CA ALA A 161 -17.83 32.65 3.68
C ALA A 161 -18.38 32.35 2.27
N GLN A 162 -18.93 33.37 1.63
CA GLN A 162 -19.33 33.36 0.23
C GLN A 162 -18.34 34.15 -0.62
N LEU A 163 -17.98 33.59 -1.76
CA LEU A 163 -17.07 34.24 -2.70
C LEU A 163 -17.75 35.46 -3.33
N ILE A 164 -17.20 36.65 -3.07
CA ILE A 164 -17.67 37.91 -3.63
C ILE A 164 -17.04 38.19 -4.99
N ALA A 165 -15.72 38.00 -5.12
CA ALA A 165 -14.98 38.38 -6.32
C ALA A 165 -13.72 37.54 -6.48
N LYS A 166 -13.20 37.40 -7.70
CA LYS A 166 -11.94 36.69 -7.99
C LYS A 166 -10.80 37.63 -8.34
N THR A 167 -11.12 38.84 -8.81
CA THR A 167 -10.14 39.87 -9.14
C THR A 167 -10.38 41.13 -8.31
N VAL A 168 -9.32 41.94 -8.16
CA VAL A 168 -9.40 43.23 -7.46
C VAL A 168 -10.36 44.18 -8.18
N GLU A 169 -10.36 44.16 -9.50
CA GLU A 169 -11.25 44.99 -10.34
C GLU A 169 -12.72 44.65 -10.11
N GLU A 170 -13.07 43.36 -10.04
CA GLU A 170 -14.43 42.89 -9.72
C GLU A 170 -14.86 43.31 -8.31
N PHE A 171 -13.93 43.30 -7.36
CA PHE A 171 -14.19 43.71 -5.98
C PHE A 171 -14.42 45.22 -5.86
N GLU A 172 -13.54 46.04 -6.46
CA GLU A 172 -13.66 47.50 -6.43
C GLU A 172 -14.89 48.01 -7.19
N ALA A 173 -15.25 47.37 -8.31
CA ALA A 173 -16.47 47.68 -9.06
C ALA A 173 -17.77 47.40 -8.27
N ARG A 174 -17.70 46.54 -7.24
CA ARG A 174 -18.83 46.19 -6.37
C ARG A 174 -19.01 47.13 -5.16
N SER A 175 -18.14 48.12 -4.99
CA SER A 175 -18.12 49.04 -3.83
C SER A 175 -19.27 50.08 -3.79
N ILE A 176 -20.49 49.67 -4.14
CA ILE A 176 -21.70 50.35 -3.65
C ILE A 176 -22.08 49.63 -2.35
N PRO A 177 -22.02 50.29 -1.17
CA PRO A 177 -22.33 49.65 0.09
C PRO A 177 -23.80 49.23 0.13
N PRO A 178 -24.14 47.99 0.51
CA PRO A 178 -25.51 47.67 0.90
C PRO A 178 -25.81 48.40 2.22
N THR A 179 -26.92 49.14 2.22
CA THR A 179 -27.44 49.93 3.34
C THR A 179 -27.96 49.03 4.45
#